data_AF-A0A933TJP2-F1
#
_entry.id   AF-A0A933TJP2-F1
#
_cell.length_a   1.000
_cell.length_b   1.000
_cell.length_c   1.000
_cell.angle_alpha   90.00
_cell.angle_beta   90.00
_cell.angle_gamma   90.00
#
_symmetry.space_group_name_H-M   'P 1'
#
loop_
_entity.id
_entity.type
_entity.pdbx_description
1 polymer ?
#
loop_
_entity_poly.entity_id
_entity_poly.type
_entity_poly.pdbx_seq_one_letter_code
_entity_poly.pdbx_strand_id
1 'polypeptide(L)'
;MTDLLSAALFERDDRVLAAHRKPGRPPFAGQWLLPLTVVRDDEAAEDALRRYAREQFGVALGAEQFVDTVYMEDPDGQHRYVANIFRAPIEGGPLRFNAGGDYDDARWVAAAELEGLWMPPALREPLVRIMNEPAAAPLTDWASGEAAPLAEPAASGRPAPDNRAGWDAIAAAYQARRHDREPLDLQWSRGVYEGDLHLLDDVRGKRAIVLGCGAGQDAVALAKMGAVAVGIDFSPEQLMLARRCATEHDAPNASFVEGVIEDLSRFDDESFDLAVSVHALEFVARIDQALAEAARVLKPGGVLAIAVQHPFDAAASREAPYYVERGYWAKYADRTWEFEGDVKAELRSQHRTVSQWFDAVTGAGFAIERIAEPRQDVLDPEDALDAEFARRASKIPQTLIIKARKR
;
A
#
# COMPACT_ATOMS: atom_id res chain seq x y z
N MET A 1 6.27 16.85 -34.33
CA MET A 1 5.01 16.16 -34.02
C MET A 1 5.41 14.82 -33.46
N THR A 2 4.75 14.33 -32.41
CA THR A 2 5.11 13.05 -31.78
C THR A 2 4.13 12.01 -32.23
N ASP A 3 4.61 10.97 -32.91
CA ASP A 3 3.72 9.89 -33.38
C ASP A 3 3.67 8.76 -32.37
N LEU A 4 2.49 8.13 -32.26
CA LEU A 4 2.27 6.98 -31.40
C LEU A 4 2.57 5.69 -32.17
N LEU A 5 3.33 4.80 -31.56
CA LEU A 5 3.69 3.49 -32.07
C LEU A 5 3.10 2.40 -31.16
N SER A 6 2.78 1.27 -31.77
CA SER A 6 2.41 0.04 -31.06
C SER A 6 3.41 -1.06 -31.40
N ALA A 7 4.03 -1.65 -30.38
CA ALA A 7 5.10 -2.65 -30.51
C ALA A 7 4.67 -3.99 -29.91
N ALA A 8 4.95 -5.09 -30.62
CA ALA A 8 4.66 -6.46 -30.22
C ALA A 8 5.92 -7.09 -29.64
N LEU A 9 5.81 -7.50 -28.39
CA LEU A 9 6.72 -8.41 -27.72
C LEU A 9 6.21 -9.84 -27.94
N PHE A 10 6.75 -10.50 -28.98
CA PHE A 10 6.57 -11.94 -29.18
C PHE A 10 7.61 -12.71 -28.38
N GLU A 11 7.18 -13.70 -27.61
CA GLU A 11 8.04 -14.53 -26.76
C GLU A 11 8.00 -16.01 -27.18
N ARG A 12 9.15 -16.68 -27.10
CA ARG A 12 9.29 -18.13 -27.29
C ARG A 12 10.55 -18.63 -26.59
N ASP A 13 10.41 -19.58 -25.67
CA ASP A 13 11.53 -20.21 -24.95
C ASP A 13 12.51 -19.19 -24.34
N ASP A 14 11.99 -18.23 -23.56
CA ASP A 14 12.74 -17.13 -22.92
C ASP A 14 13.47 -16.19 -23.91
N ARG A 15 13.05 -16.18 -25.17
CA ARG A 15 13.56 -15.30 -26.22
C ARG A 15 12.46 -14.40 -26.75
N VAL A 16 12.85 -13.25 -27.27
CA VAL A 16 11.95 -12.31 -27.95
C VAL A 16 12.24 -12.25 -29.44
N LEU A 17 11.22 -11.96 -30.25
CA LEU A 17 11.43 -11.70 -31.67
C LEU A 17 11.96 -10.27 -31.87
N ALA A 18 13.21 -10.15 -32.31
CA ALA A 18 13.75 -8.91 -32.86
C ALA A 18 13.65 -8.97 -34.39
N ALA A 19 13.26 -7.87 -35.03
CA ALA A 19 13.15 -7.76 -36.48
C ALA A 19 13.98 -6.59 -37.01
N HIS A 20 14.72 -6.82 -38.08
CA HIS A 20 15.52 -5.79 -38.74
C HIS A 20 14.67 -5.06 -39.77
N ARG A 21 14.48 -3.76 -39.57
CA ARG A 21 13.66 -2.94 -40.44
C ARG A 21 14.44 -2.55 -41.69
N LYS A 22 13.82 -2.70 -42.86
CA LYS A 22 14.45 -2.39 -44.14
C LYS A 22 14.96 -0.94 -44.20
N PRO A 23 16.07 -0.69 -44.90
CA PRO A 23 16.47 0.67 -45.24
C PRO A 23 15.34 1.44 -45.95
N GLY A 24 15.19 2.73 -45.61
CA GLY A 24 14.15 3.60 -46.17
C GLY A 24 12.71 3.33 -45.69
N ARG A 25 12.51 2.44 -44.70
CA ARG A 25 11.19 2.20 -44.06
C ARG A 25 11.13 2.83 -42.67
N PRO A 26 10.59 4.06 -42.52
CA PRO A 26 10.41 4.66 -41.20
C PRO A 26 9.27 3.96 -40.42
N PRO A 27 9.22 4.11 -39.08
CA PRO A 27 10.27 4.68 -38.21
C PRO A 27 11.46 3.73 -37.98
N PHE A 28 12.64 4.28 -37.66
CA PHE A 28 13.88 3.55 -37.36
C PHE A 28 14.37 2.64 -38.50
N ALA A 29 14.38 3.17 -39.73
CA ALA A 29 14.84 2.43 -40.91
C ALA A 29 16.27 1.90 -40.74
N GLY A 30 16.50 0.63 -41.11
CA GLY A 30 17.82 0.00 -41.03
C GLY A 30 18.27 -0.41 -39.62
N GLN A 31 17.36 -0.46 -38.64
CA GLN A 31 17.67 -0.86 -37.26
C GLN A 31 16.95 -2.15 -36.85
N TRP A 32 17.48 -2.81 -35.82
CA TRP A 32 16.79 -3.90 -35.12
C TRP A 32 15.82 -3.34 -34.08
N LEU A 33 14.61 -3.87 -34.05
CA LEU A 33 13.52 -3.39 -33.19
C LEU A 33 12.68 -4.57 -32.68
N LEU A 34 11.81 -4.30 -31.70
CA LEU A 34 10.58 -5.08 -31.58
C LEU A 34 9.70 -4.80 -32.83
N PRO A 35 8.96 -5.81 -33.33
CA PRO A 35 7.94 -5.58 -34.34
C PRO A 35 7.01 -4.44 -33.93
N LEU A 36 6.90 -3.38 -34.73
CA LEU A 36 6.14 -2.18 -34.36
C LEU A 36 5.51 -1.49 -35.56
N THR A 37 4.41 -0.77 -35.31
CA THR A 37 3.67 -0.01 -36.32
C THR A 37 3.29 1.37 -35.81
N VAL A 38 3.01 2.28 -36.73
CA VAL A 38 2.40 3.57 -36.40
C VAL A 38 0.91 3.36 -36.13
N VAL A 39 0.42 3.94 -35.04
CA VAL A 39 -1.00 4.00 -34.70
C VAL A 39 -1.63 5.13 -35.51
N ARG A 40 -2.64 4.81 -36.32
CA ARG A 40 -3.39 5.79 -37.09
C ARG A 40 -4.35 6.57 -36.20
N ASP A 41 -4.74 7.76 -36.66
CA ASP A 41 -5.63 8.66 -35.91
C ASP A 41 -7.02 8.04 -35.60
N ASP A 42 -7.41 6.99 -36.32
CA ASP A 42 -8.72 6.32 -36.24
C ASP A 42 -8.69 4.93 -35.58
N GLU A 43 -7.57 4.52 -34.98
CA GLU A 43 -7.44 3.20 -34.36
C GLU A 43 -6.79 3.23 -32.96
N ALA A 44 -7.13 2.25 -32.12
CA ALA A 44 -6.44 2.03 -30.85
C ALA A 44 -5.06 1.38 -31.08
N ALA A 45 -4.16 1.46 -30.08
CA ALA A 45 -2.83 0.87 -30.19
C ALA A 45 -2.87 -0.66 -30.34
N GLU A 46 -3.83 -1.30 -29.68
CA GLU A 46 -4.10 -2.73 -29.76
C GLU A 46 -4.61 -3.12 -31.16
N ASP A 47 -5.52 -2.34 -31.72
CA ASP A 47 -6.05 -2.57 -33.07
C ASP A 47 -4.96 -2.41 -34.14
N ALA A 48 -4.11 -1.38 -33.98
CA ALA A 48 -2.93 -1.19 -34.81
C ALA A 48 -2.00 -2.41 -34.73
N LEU A 49 -1.81 -2.97 -33.53
CA LEU A 49 -0.97 -4.14 -33.32
C LEU A 49 -1.54 -5.40 -33.96
N ARG A 50 -2.83 -5.66 -33.80
CA ARG A 50 -3.54 -6.80 -34.41
C ARG A 50 -3.52 -6.74 -35.93
N ARG A 51 -3.77 -5.55 -36.49
CA ARG A 51 -3.64 -5.27 -37.91
C ARG A 51 -2.22 -5.58 -38.38
N TYR A 52 -1.23 -5.05 -37.65
CA TYR A 52 0.18 -5.24 -37.98
C TYR A 52 0.63 -6.69 -37.95
N ALA A 53 0.27 -7.42 -36.89
CA ALA A 53 0.60 -8.83 -36.73
C ALA A 53 0.03 -9.69 -37.87
N ARG A 54 -1.19 -9.38 -38.32
CA ARG A 54 -1.82 -10.04 -39.46
C ARG A 54 -1.12 -9.72 -40.78
N GLU A 55 -0.86 -8.44 -41.05
CA GLU A 55 -0.30 -7.95 -42.32
C GLU A 55 1.17 -8.30 -42.50
N GLN A 56 1.96 -8.21 -41.42
CA GLN A 56 3.41 -8.39 -41.46
C GLN A 56 3.86 -9.77 -41.02
N PHE A 57 3.09 -10.47 -40.18
CA PHE A 57 3.52 -11.75 -39.61
C PHE A 57 2.55 -12.92 -39.89
N GLY A 58 1.39 -12.64 -40.50
CA GLY A 58 0.40 -13.65 -40.87
C GLY A 58 -0.26 -14.34 -39.67
N VAL A 59 -0.19 -13.75 -38.49
CA VAL A 59 -0.70 -14.34 -37.24
C VAL A 59 -1.89 -13.57 -36.68
N ALA A 60 -2.74 -14.29 -35.97
CA ALA A 60 -3.72 -13.71 -35.07
C ALA A 60 -3.13 -13.64 -33.65
N LEU A 61 -3.34 -12.50 -33.00
CA LEU A 61 -2.95 -12.29 -31.61
C LEU A 61 -4.11 -12.70 -30.69
N GLY A 62 -3.74 -13.22 -29.52
CA GLY A 62 -4.63 -13.37 -28.38
C GLY A 62 -4.75 -12.10 -27.56
N ALA A 63 -5.19 -12.23 -26.31
CA ALA A 63 -5.28 -11.11 -25.38
C ALA A 63 -3.90 -10.48 -25.14
N GLU A 64 -3.70 -9.27 -25.68
CA GLU A 64 -2.46 -8.53 -25.53
C GLU A 64 -2.36 -7.89 -24.15
N GLN A 65 -1.20 -8.02 -23.51
CA GLN A 65 -0.93 -7.42 -22.20
C GLN A 65 -0.03 -6.20 -22.39
N PHE A 66 -0.48 -5.02 -21.96
CA PHE A 66 0.36 -3.84 -21.91
C PHE A 66 1.55 -4.06 -20.95
N VAL A 67 2.76 -3.73 -21.41
CA VAL A 67 4.00 -3.95 -20.67
C VAL A 67 4.63 -2.63 -20.23
N ASP A 68 4.88 -1.72 -21.16
CA ASP A 68 5.57 -0.46 -20.88
C ASP A 68 5.31 0.58 -21.99
N THR A 69 5.65 1.85 -21.71
CA THR A 69 5.67 2.94 -22.69
C THR A 69 7.07 3.52 -22.77
N VAL A 70 7.66 3.53 -23.98
CA VAL A 70 9.00 4.07 -24.22
C VAL A 70 8.96 5.28 -25.14
N TYR A 71 9.85 6.25 -24.87
CA TYR A 71 10.01 7.46 -25.66
C TYR A 71 11.28 7.31 -26.50
N MET A 72 11.16 7.44 -27.81
CA MET A 72 12.25 7.21 -28.75
C MET A 72 12.39 8.36 -29.73
N GLU A 73 13.62 8.62 -30.17
CA GLU A 73 13.93 9.59 -31.21
C GLU A 73 14.62 8.85 -32.38
N ASP A 74 14.26 9.19 -33.62
CA ASP A 74 14.94 8.64 -34.79
C ASP A 74 16.45 8.99 -34.74
N PRO A 75 17.34 8.20 -35.39
CA PRO A 75 18.79 8.42 -35.31
C PRO A 75 19.29 9.80 -35.76
N ASP A 76 18.53 10.49 -36.60
CA ASP A 76 18.82 11.85 -37.07
C ASP A 76 18.30 12.95 -36.12
N GLY A 77 17.60 12.55 -35.04
CA GLY A 77 17.02 13.41 -34.02
C GLY A 77 15.85 14.27 -34.50
N GLN A 78 15.34 14.05 -35.72
CA GLN A 78 14.33 14.92 -36.32
C GLN A 78 12.91 14.56 -35.91
N HIS A 79 12.66 13.29 -35.59
CA HIS A 79 11.31 12.81 -35.25
C HIS A 79 11.28 12.06 -33.92
N ARG A 80 10.19 12.27 -33.17
CA ARG A 80 9.96 11.69 -31.84
C ARG A 80 8.78 10.74 -31.88
N TYR A 81 8.91 9.65 -31.15
CA TYR A 81 7.90 8.61 -31.06
C TYR A 81 7.63 8.24 -29.60
N VAL A 82 6.38 7.90 -29.32
CA VAL A 82 5.99 7.19 -28.10
C VAL A 82 5.59 5.79 -28.52
N ALA A 83 6.20 4.74 -27.98
CA ALA A 83 5.81 3.36 -28.29
C ALA A 83 5.23 2.66 -27.06
N ASN A 84 4.01 2.16 -27.21
CA ASN A 84 3.41 1.23 -26.27
C ASN A 84 3.84 -0.19 -26.62
N ILE A 85 4.41 -0.90 -25.65
CA ILE A 85 4.89 -2.27 -25.80
C ILE A 85 3.83 -3.20 -25.23
N PHE A 86 3.41 -4.17 -26.03
CA PHE A 86 2.45 -5.18 -25.63
C PHE A 86 3.06 -6.57 -25.77
N ARG A 87 2.94 -7.39 -24.72
CA ARG A 87 3.14 -8.83 -24.80
C ARG A 87 2.00 -9.42 -25.61
N ALA A 88 2.34 -10.04 -26.73
CA ALA A 88 1.38 -10.41 -27.78
C ALA A 88 1.39 -11.93 -28.00
N PRO A 89 0.55 -12.70 -27.28
CA PRO A 89 0.46 -14.13 -27.48
C PRO A 89 -0.06 -14.45 -28.89
N ILE A 90 0.50 -15.46 -29.54
CA ILE A 90 0.10 -15.90 -30.88
C ILE A 90 -0.92 -17.03 -30.74
N GLU A 91 -2.17 -16.78 -31.12
CA GLU A 91 -3.26 -17.75 -30.99
C GLU A 91 -3.59 -18.47 -32.30
N GLY A 92 -3.18 -17.91 -33.44
CA GLY A 92 -3.55 -18.45 -34.75
C GLY A 92 -2.46 -18.28 -35.81
N GLY A 93 -2.14 -19.39 -36.47
CA GLY A 93 -1.21 -19.44 -37.60
C GLY A 93 0.27 -19.48 -37.20
N PRO A 94 1.16 -19.99 -38.08
CA PRO A 94 2.59 -19.94 -37.84
C PRO A 94 3.12 -18.52 -38.08
N LEU A 95 3.90 -17.98 -37.13
CA LEU A 95 4.60 -16.70 -37.30
C LEU A 95 5.55 -16.74 -38.49
N ARG A 96 5.30 -15.90 -39.50
CA ARG A 96 6.11 -15.77 -40.72
C ARG A 96 6.24 -14.30 -41.08
N PHE A 97 7.45 -13.74 -41.06
CA PHE A 97 7.61 -12.35 -41.49
C PHE A 97 7.38 -12.21 -43.00
N ASN A 98 6.66 -11.16 -43.40
CA ASN A 98 6.31 -10.87 -44.78
C ASN A 98 7.53 -10.31 -45.51
N ALA A 99 8.12 -11.08 -46.44
CA ALA A 99 9.28 -10.65 -47.21
C ALA A 99 9.02 -9.38 -48.05
N GLY A 100 7.78 -9.09 -48.42
CA GLY A 100 7.37 -7.84 -49.08
C GLY A 100 7.07 -6.68 -48.11
N GLY A 101 7.05 -6.95 -46.81
CA GLY A 101 6.71 -6.03 -45.74
C GLY A 101 7.87 -5.14 -45.27
N ASP A 102 7.79 -4.69 -44.03
CA ASP A 102 8.69 -3.69 -43.45
C ASP A 102 10.06 -4.23 -43.02
N TYR A 103 10.18 -5.55 -42.85
CA TYR A 103 11.38 -6.22 -42.35
C TYR A 103 12.05 -7.08 -43.41
N ASP A 104 13.38 -7.20 -43.35
CA ASP A 104 14.17 -8.09 -44.20
C ASP A 104 14.88 -9.22 -43.42
N ASP A 105 14.94 -9.14 -42.09
CA ASP A 105 15.45 -10.20 -41.20
C ASP A 105 14.64 -10.22 -39.89
N ALA A 106 14.57 -11.38 -39.24
CA ALA A 106 13.92 -11.57 -37.94
C ALA A 106 14.56 -12.73 -37.17
N ARG A 107 14.82 -12.53 -35.88
CA ARG A 107 15.56 -13.47 -35.03
C ARG A 107 14.95 -13.57 -33.63
N TRP A 108 15.01 -14.78 -33.08
CA TRP A 108 14.69 -15.03 -31.68
C TRP A 108 15.93 -14.84 -30.83
N VAL A 109 15.94 -13.81 -30.00
CA VAL A 109 17.10 -13.38 -29.21
C VAL A 109 16.82 -13.46 -27.73
N ALA A 110 17.79 -13.96 -26.96
CA ALA A 110 17.80 -13.88 -25.51
C ALA A 110 18.22 -12.48 -25.03
N ALA A 111 17.97 -12.17 -23.76
CA ALA A 111 18.28 -10.85 -23.20
C ALA A 111 19.76 -10.47 -23.38
N ALA A 112 20.68 -11.42 -23.16
CA ALA A 112 22.11 -11.22 -23.36
C ALA A 112 22.53 -10.98 -24.82
N GLU A 113 21.72 -11.42 -25.78
CA GLU A 113 22.00 -11.25 -27.22
C GLU A 113 21.55 -9.87 -27.73
N LEU A 114 20.65 -9.18 -27.01
CA LEU A 114 20.17 -7.85 -27.37
C LEU A 114 21.25 -6.78 -27.33
N GLU A 115 22.28 -6.94 -26.49
CA GLU A 115 23.41 -6.01 -26.44
C GLU A 115 24.23 -5.97 -27.74
N GLY A 116 24.24 -7.07 -28.50
CA GLY A 116 24.93 -7.18 -29.78
C GLY A 116 24.12 -6.69 -30.98
N LEU A 117 22.83 -6.36 -30.80
CA LEU A 117 21.98 -5.82 -31.85
C LEU A 117 21.91 -4.30 -31.76
N TRP A 118 22.12 -3.63 -32.90
CA TRP A 118 21.97 -2.19 -32.98
C TRP A 118 20.47 -1.82 -32.96
N MET A 119 20.00 -1.45 -31.75
CA MET A 119 18.63 -1.09 -31.39
C MET A 119 18.64 0.23 -30.61
N PRO A 120 17.61 1.09 -30.72
CA PRO A 120 17.50 2.30 -29.91
C PRO A 120 17.67 1.99 -28.41
N PRO A 121 18.58 2.68 -27.68
CA PRO A 121 18.82 2.43 -26.26
C PRO A 121 17.55 2.51 -25.40
N ALA A 122 16.69 3.49 -25.70
CA ALA A 122 15.41 3.68 -25.02
C ALA A 122 14.41 2.53 -25.19
N LEU A 123 14.60 1.66 -26.19
CA LEU A 123 13.83 0.42 -26.36
C LEU A 123 14.57 -0.77 -25.73
N ARG A 124 15.88 -0.84 -25.94
CA ARG A 124 16.72 -1.96 -25.52
C ARG A 124 16.79 -2.12 -24.00
N GLU A 125 16.98 -1.03 -23.26
CA GLU A 125 17.15 -1.09 -21.79
C GLU A 125 15.87 -1.57 -21.07
N PRO A 126 14.67 -1.03 -21.35
CA PRO A 126 13.43 -1.57 -20.80
C PRO A 126 13.20 -3.03 -21.20
N LEU A 127 13.52 -3.40 -22.44
CA LEU A 127 13.33 -4.76 -22.93
C LEU A 127 14.23 -5.78 -22.21
N VAL A 128 15.51 -5.45 -21.98
CA VAL A 128 16.42 -6.30 -21.18
C VAL A 128 15.89 -6.46 -19.75
N ARG A 129 15.34 -5.40 -19.15
CA ARG A 129 14.70 -5.48 -17.83
C ARG A 129 13.48 -6.42 -17.85
N ILE A 130 12.55 -6.20 -18.78
CA ILE A 130 11.32 -7.00 -18.95
C ILE A 130 11.63 -8.49 -19.16
N MET A 131 12.64 -8.82 -19.95
CA MET A 131 13.03 -10.22 -20.22
C MET A 131 13.73 -10.91 -19.04
N ASN A 132 14.31 -10.15 -18.10
CA ASN A 132 15.00 -10.68 -16.92
C ASN A 132 14.13 -10.67 -15.66
N GLU A 133 12.99 -9.98 -15.67
CA GLU A 133 12.00 -10.05 -14.60
C GLU A 133 11.19 -11.35 -14.73
N PRO A 134 10.97 -12.11 -13.64
CA PRO A 134 10.04 -13.23 -13.68
C PRO A 134 8.68 -12.70 -14.12
N ALA A 135 8.06 -13.33 -15.12
CA ALA A 135 6.76 -12.91 -15.62
C ALA A 135 5.80 -12.72 -14.44
N ALA A 136 5.46 -11.46 -14.15
CA ALA A 136 4.47 -11.16 -13.12
C ALA A 136 3.23 -11.98 -13.47
N ALA A 137 2.70 -12.71 -12.49
CA ALA A 137 1.39 -13.34 -12.64
C ALA A 137 0.45 -12.28 -13.22
N PRO A 138 -0.28 -12.56 -14.31
CA PRO A 138 -1.10 -11.56 -14.96
C PRO A 138 -1.99 -10.91 -13.89
N LEU A 139 -1.91 -9.59 -13.78
CA LEU A 139 -2.92 -8.81 -13.06
C LEU A 139 -4.26 -9.28 -13.65
N THR A 140 -5.12 -9.84 -12.81
CA THR A 140 -6.41 -10.36 -13.24
C THR A 140 -7.11 -9.28 -14.05
N ASP A 141 -7.26 -9.50 -15.36
CA ASP A 141 -8.01 -8.64 -16.23
C ASP A 141 -9.46 -8.62 -15.73
N TRP A 142 -9.91 -7.49 -15.19
CA TRP A 142 -11.29 -7.31 -14.76
C TRP A 142 -12.28 -7.42 -15.93
N ALA A 143 -11.83 -7.38 -17.19
CA ALA A 143 -12.68 -7.31 -18.36
C ALA A 143 -12.93 -8.66 -19.08
N SER A 144 -12.11 -9.71 -18.90
CA SER A 144 -12.13 -10.85 -19.84
C SER A 144 -12.51 -12.24 -19.31
N GLY A 145 -13.21 -12.36 -18.18
CA GLY A 145 -13.79 -13.65 -17.78
C GLY A 145 -14.12 -13.68 -16.30
N GLU A 146 -15.33 -14.16 -15.97
CA GLU A 146 -15.95 -14.18 -14.63
C GLU A 146 -15.00 -13.77 -13.51
N ALA A 147 -15.14 -12.54 -13.03
CA ALA A 147 -14.48 -12.11 -11.80
C ALA A 147 -14.81 -13.16 -10.74
N ALA A 148 -13.85 -14.04 -10.44
CA ALA A 148 -13.95 -14.88 -9.27
C ALA A 148 -14.13 -13.89 -8.12
N PRO A 149 -15.21 -13.98 -7.32
CA PRO A 149 -15.33 -13.16 -6.14
C PRO A 149 -14.01 -13.30 -5.38
N LEU A 150 -13.41 -12.18 -4.94
CA LEU A 150 -12.37 -12.23 -3.93
C LEU A 150 -12.98 -12.99 -2.76
N ALA A 151 -12.80 -14.31 -2.74
CA ALA A 151 -13.41 -15.15 -1.74
C ALA A 151 -12.89 -14.63 -0.41
N GLU A 152 -13.77 -14.42 0.56
CA GLU A 152 -13.31 -14.31 1.94
C GLU A 152 -12.39 -15.51 2.14
N PRO A 153 -11.15 -15.32 2.65
CA PRO A 153 -10.28 -16.44 2.93
C PRO A 153 -11.11 -17.45 3.70
N ALA A 154 -11.26 -18.67 3.15
CA ALA A 154 -12.02 -19.71 3.82
C ALA A 154 -11.52 -19.75 5.25
N ALA A 155 -12.43 -19.59 6.23
CA ALA A 155 -12.06 -19.63 7.64
C ALA A 155 -11.19 -20.87 7.82
N SER A 156 -9.91 -20.68 8.12
CA SER A 156 -8.85 -21.66 7.88
C SER A 156 -8.96 -22.92 8.75
N GLY A 157 -10.07 -23.08 9.47
CA GLY A 157 -10.27 -24.05 10.54
C GLY A 157 -9.35 -23.81 11.75
N ARG A 158 -8.31 -22.98 11.61
CA ARG A 158 -7.43 -22.61 12.72
C ARG A 158 -8.16 -21.67 13.68
N PRO A 159 -7.96 -21.85 15.00
CA PRO A 159 -8.42 -20.89 15.98
C PRO A 159 -7.81 -19.51 15.70
N ALA A 160 -8.55 -18.47 16.04
CA ALA A 160 -8.04 -17.10 15.94
C ALA A 160 -6.73 -16.96 16.74
N PRO A 161 -5.74 -16.20 16.23
CA PRO A 161 -4.55 -15.86 16.99
C PRO A 161 -4.90 -15.19 18.32
N ASP A 162 -4.11 -15.46 19.35
CA ASP A 162 -4.19 -14.77 20.63
C ASP A 162 -3.38 -13.47 20.56
N ASN A 163 -4.08 -12.35 20.38
CA ASN A 163 -3.45 -11.04 20.27
C ASN A 163 -2.64 -10.65 21.52
N ARG A 164 -3.03 -11.08 22.73
CA ARG A 164 -2.27 -10.79 23.95
C ARG A 164 -0.92 -11.48 23.87
N ALA A 165 -0.92 -12.81 23.73
CA ALA A 165 0.30 -13.59 23.61
C ALA A 165 1.18 -13.11 22.45
N GLY A 166 0.57 -12.70 21.33
CA GLY A 166 1.29 -12.15 20.19
C GLY A 166 1.99 -10.82 20.49
N TRP A 167 1.29 -9.88 21.11
CA TRP A 167 1.88 -8.58 21.49
C TRP A 167 2.94 -8.71 22.57
N ASP A 168 2.72 -9.59 23.56
CA ASP A 168 3.68 -9.90 24.60
C ASP A 168 4.98 -10.45 23.99
N ALA A 169 4.88 -11.35 23.02
CA ALA A 169 6.02 -11.97 22.35
C ALA A 169 6.86 -10.99 21.52
N ILE A 170 6.24 -9.98 20.89
CA ILE A 170 6.95 -9.04 20.00
C ILE A 170 7.25 -7.69 20.65
N ALA A 171 6.77 -7.40 21.86
CA ALA A 171 6.83 -6.07 22.47
C ALA A 171 8.24 -5.44 22.40
N ALA A 172 9.26 -6.16 22.86
CA ALA A 172 10.64 -5.66 22.86
C ALA A 172 11.17 -5.37 21.45
N ALA A 173 10.97 -6.29 20.50
CA ALA A 173 11.44 -6.13 19.12
C ALA A 173 10.69 -5.03 18.36
N TYR A 174 9.37 -4.94 18.58
CA TYR A 174 8.53 -3.90 18.00
C TYR A 174 8.97 -2.51 18.46
N GLN A 175 9.20 -2.34 19.77
CA GLN A 175 9.59 -1.03 20.30
C GLN A 175 11.04 -0.69 19.98
N ALA A 176 11.97 -1.66 19.91
CA ALA A 176 13.34 -1.43 19.48
C ALA A 176 13.44 -0.80 18.08
N ARG A 177 12.55 -1.15 17.15
CA ARG A 177 12.46 -0.51 15.82
C ARG A 177 11.87 0.91 15.84
N ARG A 178 11.28 1.34 16.96
CA ARG A 178 10.60 2.64 17.11
C ARG A 178 11.24 3.59 18.13
N HIS A 179 12.16 3.11 18.97
CA HIS A 179 12.69 3.84 20.11
C HIS A 179 13.59 5.05 19.77
N ASP A 180 14.05 5.20 18.53
CA ASP A 180 15.04 6.25 18.17
C ASP A 180 14.44 7.61 17.75
N ARG A 181 13.14 7.85 17.93
CA ARG A 181 12.48 9.08 17.43
C ARG A 181 12.18 10.07 18.57
N GLU A 182 13.21 10.75 19.04
CA GLU A 182 13.07 12.01 19.78
C GLU A 182 12.92 13.19 18.78
N PRO A 183 12.12 14.23 19.09
CA PRO A 183 11.30 14.37 20.28
C PRO A 183 10.08 13.45 20.27
N LEU A 184 9.77 12.88 21.44
CA LEU A 184 8.54 12.10 21.62
C LEU A 184 7.31 13.02 21.57
N ASP A 185 6.48 12.84 20.53
CA ASP A 185 5.28 13.61 20.22
C ASP A 185 4.10 12.67 19.87
N LEU A 186 2.87 13.17 19.97
CA LEU A 186 1.66 12.41 19.67
C LEU A 186 1.58 12.17 18.16
N GLN A 187 1.73 10.92 17.74
CA GLN A 187 1.88 10.55 16.33
C GLN A 187 0.65 9.82 15.82
N TRP A 188 -0.17 10.48 15.00
CA TRP A 188 -1.39 9.88 14.44
C TRP A 188 -1.11 8.87 13.34
N SER A 189 -0.05 9.09 12.57
CA SER A 189 0.44 8.19 11.53
C SER A 189 1.95 8.34 11.40
N ARG A 190 2.64 7.42 10.74
CA ARG A 190 4.10 7.53 10.54
C ARG A 190 4.44 8.87 9.87
N GLY A 191 5.20 9.71 10.58
CA GLY A 191 5.59 11.05 10.13
C GLY A 191 4.50 12.13 10.23
N VAL A 192 3.33 11.83 10.77
CA VAL A 192 2.21 12.78 10.93
C VAL A 192 1.88 12.91 12.41
N TYR A 193 2.09 14.09 12.96
CA TYR A 193 2.00 14.39 14.38
C TYR A 193 0.79 15.28 14.70
N GLU A 194 0.48 15.41 15.99
CA GLU A 194 -0.57 16.32 16.45
C GLU A 194 -0.26 17.78 16.08
N GLY A 195 1.02 18.16 16.05
CA GLY A 195 1.46 19.47 15.56
C GLY A 195 1.11 19.77 14.10
N ASP A 196 0.89 18.75 13.27
CA ASP A 196 0.53 18.91 11.85
C ASP A 196 -0.98 19.01 11.65
N LEU A 197 -1.74 18.21 12.40
CA LEU A 197 -3.17 18.07 12.19
C LEU A 197 -4.02 18.95 13.11
N HIS A 198 -3.49 19.34 14.28
CA HIS A 198 -4.19 20.10 15.31
C HIS A 198 -5.58 19.52 15.60
N LEU A 199 -5.65 18.21 15.86
CA LEU A 199 -6.90 17.52 16.13
C LEU A 199 -7.38 17.76 17.55
N LEU A 200 -6.47 17.91 18.51
CA LEU A 200 -6.79 18.09 19.90
C LEU A 200 -6.97 19.58 20.24
N ASP A 201 -7.98 19.85 21.06
CA ASP A 201 -8.12 21.15 21.70
C ASP A 201 -7.05 21.28 22.82
N ASP A 202 -6.95 22.41 23.53
CA ASP A 202 -5.97 22.57 24.62
C ASP A 202 -6.14 21.49 25.71
N VAL A 203 -5.12 20.63 25.83
CA VAL A 203 -5.11 19.48 26.75
C VAL A 203 -4.52 19.79 28.13
N ARG A 204 -4.03 21.02 28.36
CA ARG A 204 -3.39 21.37 29.64
C ARG A 204 -4.35 21.22 30.81
N GLY A 205 -3.95 20.45 31.81
CA GLY A 205 -4.74 20.12 32.99
C GLY A 205 -5.93 19.20 32.74
N LYS A 206 -6.13 18.73 31.51
CA LYS A 206 -7.21 17.80 31.15
C LYS A 206 -6.86 16.38 31.55
N ARG A 207 -7.86 15.60 31.93
CA ARG A 207 -7.70 14.16 32.19
C ARG A 207 -7.86 13.40 30.88
N ALA A 208 -6.81 12.69 30.47
CA ALA A 208 -6.80 11.91 29.24
C ALA A 208 -6.67 10.41 29.52
N ILE A 209 -7.39 9.59 28.76
CA ILE A 209 -7.19 8.14 28.71
C ILE A 209 -6.64 7.74 27.33
N VAL A 210 -5.59 6.92 27.30
CA VAL A 210 -5.05 6.33 26.07
C VAL A 210 -5.46 4.86 26.01
N LEU A 211 -6.32 4.52 25.06
CA LEU A 211 -6.90 3.19 24.87
C LEU A 211 -5.96 2.33 24.01
N GLY A 212 -5.38 1.29 24.60
CA GLY A 212 -4.35 0.46 23.96
C GLY A 212 -3.03 1.23 23.87
N CYS A 213 -2.48 1.61 25.02
CA CYS A 213 -1.36 2.55 25.07
C CYS A 213 0.00 1.96 24.64
N GLY A 214 0.11 0.65 24.44
CA GLY A 214 1.38 0.00 24.12
C GLY A 214 2.48 0.40 25.11
N ALA A 215 3.65 0.79 24.59
CA ALA A 215 4.78 1.27 25.37
C ALA A 215 4.66 2.75 25.78
N GLY A 216 3.44 3.30 25.81
CA GLY A 216 3.11 4.52 26.51
C GLY A 216 3.47 5.82 25.82
N GLN A 217 3.98 5.79 24.58
CA GLN A 217 4.44 7.00 23.89
C GLN A 217 3.36 8.09 23.81
N ASP A 218 2.14 7.75 23.40
CA ASP A 218 1.06 8.75 23.28
C ASP A 218 0.66 9.33 24.64
N ALA A 219 0.68 8.52 25.70
CA ALA A 219 0.38 8.99 27.06
C ALA A 219 1.47 9.93 27.58
N VAL A 220 2.74 9.64 27.30
CA VAL A 220 3.89 10.48 27.64
C VAL A 220 3.86 11.78 26.82
N ALA A 221 3.50 11.72 25.53
CA ALA A 221 3.33 12.91 24.69
C ALA A 221 2.23 13.84 25.24
N LEU A 222 1.05 13.30 25.53
CA LEU A 222 -0.06 14.05 26.15
C LEU A 222 0.34 14.64 27.51
N ALA A 223 1.10 13.88 28.31
CA ALA A 223 1.66 14.36 29.57
C ALA A 223 2.62 15.55 29.37
N LYS A 224 3.51 15.50 28.37
CA LYS A 224 4.39 16.63 28.00
C LYS A 224 3.61 17.85 27.48
N MET A 225 2.46 17.63 26.85
CA MET A 225 1.51 18.69 26.47
C MET A 225 0.74 19.26 27.68
N GLY A 226 0.91 18.70 28.88
CA GLY A 226 0.34 19.17 30.13
C GLY A 226 -0.95 18.46 30.58
N ALA A 227 -1.35 17.37 29.92
CA ALA A 227 -2.49 16.56 30.36
C ALA A 227 -2.14 15.67 31.56
N VAL A 228 -3.13 15.15 32.27
CA VAL A 228 -2.98 14.04 33.22
C VAL A 228 -3.43 12.78 32.50
N ALA A 229 -2.47 11.97 32.05
CA ALA A 229 -2.71 10.85 31.14
C ALA A 229 -2.69 9.49 31.85
N VAL A 230 -3.66 8.64 31.52
CA VAL A 230 -3.70 7.24 31.93
C VAL A 230 -3.71 6.36 30.68
N GLY A 231 -2.69 5.52 30.51
CA GLY A 231 -2.68 4.49 29.49
C GLY A 231 -3.25 3.17 30.00
N ILE A 232 -4.11 2.53 29.20
CA ILE A 232 -4.59 1.16 29.44
C ILE A 232 -4.12 0.26 28.30
N ASP A 233 -3.57 -0.90 28.64
CA ASP A 233 -3.19 -1.92 27.67
C ASP A 233 -3.37 -3.32 28.29
N PHE A 234 -3.59 -4.34 27.47
CA PHE A 234 -3.68 -5.71 27.95
C PHE A 234 -2.31 -6.37 28.09
N SER A 235 -1.26 -5.86 27.46
CA SER A 235 0.05 -6.50 27.42
C SER A 235 0.91 -6.05 28.61
N PRO A 236 1.24 -6.93 29.56
CA PRO A 236 2.11 -6.57 30.68
C PRO A 236 3.54 -6.19 30.22
N GLU A 237 4.04 -6.77 29.13
CA GLU A 237 5.33 -6.46 28.51
C GLU A 237 5.33 -5.04 27.93
N GLN A 238 4.26 -4.63 27.24
CA GLN A 238 4.10 -3.26 26.77
C GLN A 238 4.02 -2.28 27.95
N LEU A 239 3.25 -2.60 28.99
CA LEU A 239 3.11 -1.73 30.17
C LEU A 239 4.41 -1.58 30.97
N MET A 240 5.26 -2.61 30.99
CA MET A 240 6.61 -2.50 31.54
C MET A 240 7.43 -1.45 30.77
N LEU A 241 7.41 -1.51 29.43
CA LEU A 241 8.07 -0.53 28.57
C LEU A 241 7.44 0.87 28.70
N ALA A 242 6.13 0.96 28.90
CA ALA A 242 5.42 2.23 29.12
C ALA A 242 5.87 2.96 30.38
N ARG A 243 6.00 2.24 31.50
CA ARG A 243 6.52 2.81 32.75
C ARG A 243 7.97 3.26 32.62
N ARG A 244 8.77 2.52 31.85
CA ARG A 244 10.15 2.89 31.53
C ARG A 244 10.18 4.18 30.69
N CYS A 245 9.39 4.26 29.63
CA CYS A 245 9.26 5.44 28.77
C CYS A 245 8.88 6.69 29.60
N ALA A 246 7.86 6.61 30.45
CA ALA A 246 7.48 7.76 31.29
C ALA A 246 8.59 8.19 32.27
N THR A 247 9.40 7.24 32.76
CA THR A 247 10.56 7.56 33.61
C THR A 247 11.67 8.23 32.80
N GLU A 248 11.98 7.72 31.61
CA GLU A 248 13.05 8.23 30.74
C GLU A 248 12.77 9.64 30.22
N HIS A 249 11.49 10.00 30.00
CA HIS A 249 11.09 11.34 29.52
C HIS A 249 10.56 12.27 30.62
N ASP A 250 10.75 11.95 31.91
CA ASP A 250 10.30 12.76 33.05
C ASP A 250 8.82 13.18 32.96
N ALA A 251 7.94 12.21 32.74
CA ALA A 251 6.49 12.41 32.59
C ALA A 251 5.71 11.85 33.80
N PRO A 252 5.81 12.48 34.99
CA PRO A 252 5.18 11.99 36.22
C PRO A 252 3.64 12.01 36.21
N ASN A 253 3.07 12.71 35.24
CA ASN A 253 1.63 12.82 34.97
C ASN A 253 1.10 11.76 33.99
N ALA A 254 1.95 10.82 33.53
CA ALA A 254 1.54 9.62 32.82
C ALA A 254 1.51 8.41 33.77
N SER A 255 0.43 7.65 33.75
CA SER A 255 0.27 6.42 34.54
C SER A 255 -0.29 5.29 33.68
N PHE A 256 -0.03 4.03 34.07
CA PHE A 256 -0.31 2.87 33.22
C PHE A 256 -0.96 1.73 33.99
N VAL A 257 -2.03 1.19 33.42
CA VAL A 257 -2.86 0.16 34.06
C VAL A 257 -3.12 -0.99 33.10
N GLU A 258 -3.09 -2.21 33.64
CA GLU A 258 -3.45 -3.39 32.86
C GLU A 258 -4.96 -3.52 32.77
N GLY A 259 -5.47 -3.79 31.57
CA GLY A 259 -6.88 -4.05 31.31
C GLY A 259 -7.19 -4.13 29.82
N VAL A 260 -8.45 -4.42 29.50
CA VAL A 260 -8.94 -4.46 28.12
C VAL A 260 -9.79 -3.22 27.86
N ILE A 261 -9.78 -2.71 26.62
CA ILE A 261 -10.48 -1.47 26.26
C ILE A 261 -12.01 -1.64 26.38
N GLU A 262 -12.50 -2.87 26.23
CA GLU A 262 -13.92 -3.22 26.40
C GLU A 262 -14.41 -3.23 27.87
N ASP A 263 -13.51 -3.05 28.84
CA ASP A 263 -13.85 -2.99 30.26
C ASP A 263 -13.03 -1.88 30.97
N LEU A 264 -13.66 -0.71 31.11
CA LEU A 264 -13.14 0.45 31.81
C LEU A 264 -13.82 0.63 33.17
N SER A 265 -14.43 -0.42 33.74
CA SER A 265 -15.22 -0.37 34.98
C SER A 265 -14.46 0.15 36.21
N ARG A 266 -13.13 0.11 36.15
CA ARG A 266 -12.23 0.68 37.17
C ARG A 266 -12.21 2.22 37.20
N PHE A 267 -12.79 2.86 36.19
CA PHE A 267 -12.88 4.31 36.07
C PHE A 267 -14.33 4.76 36.22
N ASP A 268 -14.52 5.84 36.97
CA ASP A 268 -15.83 6.45 37.16
C ASP A 268 -16.38 7.00 35.83
N ASP A 269 -17.70 7.05 35.73
CA ASP A 269 -18.40 7.73 34.64
C ASP A 269 -17.96 9.20 34.57
N GLU A 270 -17.88 9.75 33.35
CA GLU A 270 -17.59 11.17 33.12
C GLU A 270 -16.30 11.68 33.82
N SER A 271 -15.31 10.80 33.97
CA SER A 271 -14.05 11.09 34.67
C SER A 271 -12.93 11.60 33.76
N PHE A 272 -13.07 11.53 32.43
CA PHE A 272 -12.08 11.99 31.45
C PHE A 272 -12.61 13.10 30.54
N ASP A 273 -11.72 13.99 30.14
CA ASP A 273 -12.00 15.05 29.17
C ASP A 273 -11.67 14.61 27.73
N LEU A 274 -10.72 13.68 27.59
CA LEU A 274 -10.18 13.20 26.31
C LEU A 274 -9.92 11.69 26.35
N ALA A 275 -10.28 10.99 25.28
CA ALA A 275 -9.87 9.62 25.01
C ALA A 275 -9.12 9.58 23.67
N VAL A 276 -7.90 9.04 23.68
CA VAL A 276 -7.06 8.88 22.49
C VAL A 276 -6.81 7.40 22.25
N SER A 277 -6.81 6.96 21.00
CA SER A 277 -6.34 5.62 20.63
C SER A 277 -5.62 5.66 19.29
N VAL A 278 -4.38 5.20 19.24
CA VAL A 278 -3.57 5.19 18.03
C VAL A 278 -3.17 3.74 17.74
N HIS A 279 -3.64 3.22 16.61
CA HIS A 279 -3.30 1.90 16.09
C HIS A 279 -3.58 0.72 17.05
N ALA A 280 -4.62 0.85 17.89
CA ALA A 280 -5.05 -0.19 18.82
C ALA A 280 -6.47 -0.73 18.57
N LEU A 281 -7.44 0.12 18.23
CA LEU A 281 -8.84 -0.29 18.07
C LEU A 281 -9.06 -1.26 16.90
N GLU A 282 -8.16 -1.32 15.91
CA GLU A 282 -8.18 -2.36 14.88
C GLU A 282 -7.99 -3.78 15.43
N PHE A 283 -7.53 -3.97 16.67
CA PHE A 283 -7.40 -5.29 17.30
C PHE A 283 -8.61 -5.67 18.17
N VAL A 284 -9.58 -4.76 18.33
CA VAL A 284 -10.74 -4.95 19.21
C VAL A 284 -11.90 -5.61 18.46
N ALA A 285 -12.31 -6.80 18.90
CA ALA A 285 -13.43 -7.54 18.30
C ALA A 285 -14.79 -6.89 18.60
N ARG A 286 -15.03 -6.52 19.86
CA ARG A 286 -16.29 -5.90 20.31
C ARG A 286 -16.15 -4.37 20.33
N ILE A 287 -16.00 -3.77 19.14
CA ILE A 287 -15.76 -2.33 19.04
C ILE A 287 -16.89 -1.50 19.65
N ASP A 288 -18.14 -1.95 19.52
CA ASP A 288 -19.30 -1.24 20.06
C ASP A 288 -19.22 -1.15 21.59
N GLN A 289 -18.72 -2.21 22.24
CA GLN A 289 -18.49 -2.22 23.69
C GLN A 289 -17.34 -1.29 24.10
N ALA A 290 -16.22 -1.32 23.37
CA ALA A 290 -15.10 -0.41 23.62
C ALA A 290 -15.50 1.06 23.47
N LEU A 291 -16.24 1.41 22.43
CA LEU A 291 -16.71 2.78 22.19
C LEU A 291 -17.79 3.20 23.20
N ALA A 292 -18.65 2.27 23.64
CA ALA A 292 -19.60 2.53 24.72
C ALA A 292 -18.89 2.82 26.05
N GLU A 293 -17.86 2.06 26.41
CA GLU A 293 -17.04 2.32 27.60
C GLU A 293 -16.29 3.65 27.49
N ALA A 294 -15.71 3.96 26.33
CA ALA A 294 -15.09 5.26 26.07
C ALA A 294 -16.11 6.41 26.24
N ALA A 295 -17.32 6.26 25.70
CA ALA A 295 -18.40 7.22 25.88
C ALA A 295 -18.79 7.36 27.36
N ARG A 296 -18.90 6.26 28.11
CA ARG A 296 -19.25 6.28 29.54
C ARG A 296 -18.25 7.08 30.36
N VAL A 297 -16.96 6.82 30.20
CA VAL A 297 -15.90 7.47 31.01
C VAL A 297 -15.60 8.91 30.57
N LEU A 298 -15.99 9.30 29.35
CA LEU A 298 -15.87 10.68 28.89
C LEU A 298 -16.96 11.59 29.47
N LYS A 299 -16.60 12.80 29.85
CA LYS A 299 -17.56 13.87 30.20
C LYS A 299 -18.43 14.23 28.99
N PRO A 300 -19.66 14.76 29.19
CA PRO A 300 -20.40 15.41 28.13
C PRO A 300 -19.54 16.48 27.44
N GLY A 301 -19.50 16.47 26.11
CA GLY A 301 -18.59 17.34 25.33
C GLY A 301 -17.12 16.92 25.30
N GLY A 302 -16.77 15.81 25.94
CA GLY A 302 -15.42 15.21 25.90
C GLY A 302 -15.06 14.70 24.51
N VAL A 303 -13.76 14.66 24.22
CA VAL A 303 -13.22 14.34 22.88
C VAL A 303 -12.82 12.87 22.83
N LEU A 304 -13.16 12.20 21.72
CA LEU A 304 -12.61 10.93 21.29
C LEU A 304 -11.79 11.18 20.02
N ALA A 305 -10.50 10.84 20.03
CA ALA A 305 -9.64 10.92 18.86
C ALA A 305 -9.01 9.55 18.61
N ILE A 306 -9.30 8.96 17.45
CA ILE A 306 -8.83 7.62 17.10
C ILE A 306 -8.08 7.64 15.77
N ALA A 307 -6.98 6.90 15.70
CA ALA A 307 -6.27 6.58 14.47
C ALA A 307 -6.19 5.06 14.35
N VAL A 308 -6.58 4.54 13.20
CA VAL A 308 -6.58 3.10 12.91
C VAL A 308 -5.97 2.85 11.54
N GLN A 309 -5.49 1.63 11.28
CA GLN A 309 -5.12 1.26 9.92
C GLN A 309 -6.28 1.54 8.95
N HIS A 310 -5.97 2.21 7.84
CA HIS A 310 -6.98 2.54 6.86
C HIS A 310 -7.58 1.25 6.25
N PRO A 311 -8.92 1.15 6.10
CA PRO A 311 -9.56 -0.07 5.61
C PRO A 311 -9.08 -0.51 4.22
N PHE A 312 -8.76 0.47 3.35
CA PHE A 312 -8.20 0.20 2.03
C PHE A 312 -6.74 -0.28 2.08
N ASP A 313 -5.90 0.28 2.95
CA ASP A 313 -4.52 -0.23 3.14
C ASP A 313 -4.53 -1.67 3.64
N ALA A 314 -5.48 -1.98 4.52
CA ALA A 314 -5.71 -3.33 4.98
C ALA A 314 -5.98 -4.27 3.79
N ALA A 315 -6.73 -3.84 2.78
CA ALA A 315 -7.11 -4.66 1.62
C ALA A 315 -6.02 -4.80 0.54
N ALA A 316 -5.00 -3.94 0.55
CA ALA A 316 -3.99 -3.87 -0.51
C ALA A 316 -2.71 -4.67 -0.18
N SER A 317 -2.06 -5.25 -1.20
CA SER A 317 -0.75 -5.90 -1.08
C SER A 317 0.26 -4.97 -0.42
N ARG A 318 1.18 -5.47 0.43
CA ARG A 318 2.13 -4.64 1.20
C ARG A 318 3.30 -4.12 0.38
N GLU A 319 3.78 -4.93 -0.54
CA GLU A 319 4.93 -4.67 -1.38
C GLU A 319 4.50 -4.31 -2.79
N ALA A 320 5.39 -3.67 -3.55
CA ALA A 320 5.13 -3.39 -4.95
C ALA A 320 5.26 -4.68 -5.79
N PRO A 321 4.45 -4.85 -6.86
CA PRO A 321 3.40 -3.95 -7.32
C PRO A 321 2.19 -3.93 -6.38
N TYR A 322 1.56 -2.76 -6.24
CA TYR A 322 0.42 -2.59 -5.34
C TYR A 322 -0.90 -3.00 -6.04
N TYR A 323 -1.65 -3.91 -5.44
CA TYR A 323 -2.95 -4.38 -5.91
C TYR A 323 -3.88 -4.74 -4.74
N VAL A 324 -5.17 -4.93 -5.00
CA VAL A 324 -6.13 -5.39 -3.99
C VAL A 324 -5.92 -6.90 -3.77
N GLU A 325 -5.37 -7.27 -2.62
CA GLU A 325 -5.03 -8.65 -2.27
C GLU A 325 -6.22 -9.39 -1.64
N ARG A 326 -7.11 -8.65 -0.96
CA ARG A 326 -8.32 -9.21 -0.34
C ARG A 326 -9.52 -8.31 -0.54
N GLY A 327 -10.72 -8.88 -0.45
CA GLY A 327 -11.96 -8.13 -0.53
C GLY A 327 -12.02 -7.02 0.52
N TYR A 328 -12.40 -5.82 0.11
CA TYR A 328 -12.57 -4.66 1.00
C TYR A 328 -13.59 -4.90 2.13
N TRP A 329 -14.45 -5.92 2.04
CA TRP A 329 -15.42 -6.27 3.06
C TRP A 329 -15.02 -7.48 3.92
N ALA A 330 -13.84 -8.05 3.68
CA ALA A 330 -13.35 -9.18 4.47
C ALA A 330 -13.23 -8.77 5.94
N LYS A 331 -13.87 -9.52 6.84
CA LYS A 331 -14.13 -9.11 8.24
C LYS A 331 -12.90 -9.03 9.13
N TYR A 332 -11.86 -9.80 8.84
CA TYR A 332 -10.67 -9.87 9.67
C TYR A 332 -9.44 -10.11 8.80
N ALA A 333 -8.29 -9.85 9.41
CA ALA A 333 -7.00 -10.04 8.81
C ALA A 333 -6.02 -10.58 9.84
N ASP A 334 -5.67 -11.86 9.66
CA ASP A 334 -4.60 -12.51 10.37
C ASP A 334 -3.29 -12.15 9.69
N ARG A 335 -2.31 -11.73 10.48
CA ARG A 335 -1.00 -11.34 9.99
C ARG A 335 0.09 -11.87 10.89
N THR A 336 1.08 -12.49 10.28
CA THR A 336 2.34 -12.80 10.93
C THR A 336 3.22 -11.56 10.90
N TRP A 337 3.68 -11.15 12.08
CA TRP A 337 4.66 -10.09 12.27
C TRP A 337 5.98 -10.76 12.61
N GLU A 338 7.03 -10.43 11.85
CA GLU A 338 8.35 -11.02 11.99
C GLU A 338 9.40 -9.92 12.17
N PHE A 339 10.30 -10.15 13.12
CA PHE A 339 11.41 -9.30 13.47
C PHE A 339 12.71 -10.11 13.44
N GLU A 340 13.84 -9.43 13.54
CA GLU A 340 15.15 -10.09 13.61
C GLU A 340 15.25 -11.04 14.82
N GLY A 341 16.06 -12.08 14.69
CA GLY A 341 16.28 -13.07 15.75
C GLY A 341 15.12 -14.04 15.97
N ASP A 342 14.40 -14.42 14.90
CA ASP A 342 13.26 -15.36 14.91
C ASP A 342 12.06 -14.93 15.79
N VAL A 343 11.99 -13.65 16.17
CA VAL A 343 10.86 -13.10 16.92
C VAL A 343 9.67 -12.94 15.99
N LYS A 344 8.63 -13.74 16.22
CA LYS A 344 7.41 -13.73 15.41
C LYS A 344 6.15 -13.90 16.22
N ALA A 345 5.07 -13.26 15.79
CA ALA A 345 3.73 -13.46 16.31
C ALA A 345 2.69 -13.38 15.21
N GLU A 346 1.63 -14.17 15.36
CA GLU A 346 0.43 -14.06 14.52
C GLU A 346 -0.59 -13.19 15.28
N LEU A 347 -1.11 -12.16 14.63
CA LEU A 347 -2.06 -11.22 15.21
C LEU A 347 -3.29 -11.10 14.30
N ARG A 348 -4.47 -10.99 14.91
CA ARG A 348 -5.73 -10.74 14.20
C ARG A 348 -6.17 -9.29 14.35
N SER A 349 -6.27 -8.60 13.23
CA SER A 349 -6.97 -7.32 13.13
C SER A 349 -8.41 -7.53 12.64
N GLN A 350 -9.31 -6.70 13.14
CA GLN A 350 -10.73 -6.66 12.85
C GLN A 350 -10.96 -5.57 11.82
N HIS A 351 -11.23 -6.01 10.59
CA HIS A 351 -11.43 -5.07 9.50
C HIS A 351 -12.83 -4.46 9.61
N ARG A 352 -12.87 -3.14 9.47
CA ARG A 352 -14.10 -2.36 9.37
C ARG A 352 -13.92 -1.35 8.26
N THR A 353 -14.90 -1.27 7.38
CA THR A 353 -14.98 -0.24 6.33
C THR A 353 -15.07 1.16 6.94
N VAL A 354 -14.83 2.19 6.14
CA VAL A 354 -14.98 3.59 6.59
C VAL A 354 -16.39 3.85 7.13
N SER A 355 -17.43 3.34 6.47
CA SER A 355 -18.82 3.42 6.95
C SER A 355 -19.04 2.71 8.26
N GLN A 356 -18.45 1.53 8.47
CA GLN A 356 -18.58 0.81 9.74
C GLN A 356 -17.88 1.52 10.90
N TRP A 357 -16.75 2.18 10.66
CA TRP A 357 -16.13 3.07 11.65
C TRP A 357 -17.03 4.26 11.97
N PHE A 358 -17.61 4.89 10.95
CA PHE A 358 -18.57 5.98 11.12
C PHE A 358 -19.77 5.55 11.97
N ASP A 359 -20.39 4.42 11.64
CA ASP A 359 -21.57 3.89 12.32
C ASP A 359 -21.25 3.50 13.77
N ALA A 360 -20.10 2.85 14.02
CA ALA A 360 -19.69 2.45 15.36
C ALA A 360 -19.46 3.68 16.27
N VAL A 361 -18.76 4.70 15.77
CA VAL A 361 -18.48 5.94 16.53
C VAL A 361 -19.77 6.72 16.78
N THR A 362 -20.60 6.92 15.76
CA THR A 362 -21.85 7.68 15.92
C THR A 362 -22.90 6.94 16.74
N GLY A 363 -22.99 5.62 16.59
CA GLY A 363 -23.87 4.74 17.36
C GLY A 363 -23.53 4.71 18.86
N ALA A 364 -22.27 4.92 19.23
CA ALA A 364 -21.83 5.05 20.62
C ALA A 364 -22.13 6.43 21.25
N GLY A 365 -22.81 7.33 20.53
CA GLY A 365 -23.22 8.63 21.07
C GLY A 365 -22.25 9.78 20.78
N PHE A 366 -21.30 9.60 19.86
CA PHE A 366 -20.39 10.66 19.44
C PHE A 366 -20.89 11.40 18.20
N ALA A 367 -20.61 12.71 18.12
CA ALA A 367 -20.66 13.49 16.90
C ALA A 367 -19.26 13.54 16.28
N ILE A 368 -19.09 13.02 15.06
CA ILE A 368 -17.83 13.12 14.33
C ILE A 368 -17.63 14.58 13.91
N GLU A 369 -16.50 15.17 14.30
CA GLU A 369 -16.10 16.54 13.96
C GLU A 369 -15.15 16.57 12.76
N ARG A 370 -14.30 15.54 12.62
CA ARG A 370 -13.34 15.44 11.53
C ARG A 370 -12.99 13.98 11.21
N ILE A 371 -12.85 13.70 9.93
CA ILE A 371 -12.18 12.52 9.41
C ILE A 371 -10.95 13.00 8.64
N ALA A 372 -9.80 12.36 8.84
CA ALA A 372 -8.57 12.68 8.13
C ALA A 372 -7.87 11.41 7.63
N GLU A 373 -7.38 11.50 6.40
CA GLU A 373 -6.56 10.49 5.72
C GLU A 373 -5.26 11.21 5.31
N PRO A 374 -4.33 11.44 6.25
CA PRO A 374 -3.20 12.31 6.00
C PRO A 374 -2.25 11.71 4.96
N ARG A 375 -1.76 12.57 4.07
CA ARG A 375 -0.60 12.22 3.23
C ARG A 375 0.64 12.21 4.11
N GLN A 376 1.60 11.35 3.78
CA GLN A 376 2.88 11.24 4.49
C GLN A 376 4.01 11.77 3.62
N ASP A 377 3.77 12.94 3.03
CA ASP A 377 4.68 13.68 2.14
C ASP A 377 5.87 14.31 2.87
N VAL A 378 5.90 14.22 4.19
CA VAL A 378 6.94 14.76 5.09
C VAL A 378 8.01 13.74 5.49
N LEU A 379 7.96 12.50 4.96
CA LEU A 379 8.97 11.48 5.25
C LEU A 379 10.27 11.74 4.51
N ASP A 380 11.39 11.54 5.20
CA ASP A 380 12.73 11.73 4.63
C ASP A 380 13.01 10.66 3.56
N PRO A 381 13.17 11.04 2.28
CA PRO A 381 13.46 10.09 1.22
C PRO A 381 14.87 9.46 1.32
N GLU A 382 15.76 9.97 2.17
CA GLU A 382 17.11 9.42 2.38
C GLU A 382 17.14 8.26 3.39
N ASP A 383 16.13 8.13 4.25
CA ASP A 383 15.97 6.96 5.13
C ASP A 383 15.31 5.82 4.35
N ALA A 384 16.01 4.69 4.22
CA ALA A 384 15.55 3.57 3.40
C ALA A 384 14.21 2.95 3.85
N LEU A 385 13.93 2.94 5.17
CA LEU A 385 12.65 2.45 5.70
C LEU A 385 11.52 3.44 5.42
N ASP A 386 11.82 4.73 5.54
CA ASP A 386 10.85 5.79 5.25
C ASP A 386 10.63 5.95 3.73
N ALA A 387 11.62 5.67 2.87
CA ALA A 387 11.48 5.71 1.41
C ALA A 387 10.53 4.64 0.86
N GLU A 388 10.64 3.39 1.34
CA GLU A 388 9.73 2.31 0.93
C GLU A 388 8.29 2.60 1.39
N PHE A 389 8.16 3.01 2.65
CA PHE A 389 6.87 3.40 3.22
C PHE A 389 6.28 4.62 2.50
N ALA A 390 7.07 5.66 2.24
CA ALA A 390 6.65 6.88 1.53
C ALA A 390 6.13 6.57 0.13
N ARG A 391 6.78 5.65 -0.60
CA ARG A 391 6.32 5.21 -1.92
C ARG A 391 4.92 4.57 -1.84
N ARG A 392 4.67 3.73 -0.82
CA ARG A 392 3.35 3.15 -0.57
C ARG A 392 2.33 4.22 -0.17
N ALA A 393 2.66 5.01 0.84
CA ALA A 393 1.89 6.10 1.39
C ALA A 393 1.43 7.13 0.36
N SER A 394 2.25 7.37 -0.68
CA SER A 394 1.90 8.27 -1.77
C SER A 394 0.74 7.77 -2.66
N LYS A 395 0.41 6.48 -2.59
CA LYS A 395 -0.59 5.81 -3.44
C LYS A 395 -1.74 5.20 -2.67
N ILE A 396 -1.50 4.77 -1.43
CA ILE A 396 -2.47 4.05 -0.60
C ILE A 396 -2.58 4.78 0.74
N PRO A 397 -3.76 5.28 1.14
CA PRO A 397 -3.95 5.89 2.45
C PRO A 397 -3.67 4.87 3.54
N GLN A 398 -2.75 5.15 4.45
CA GLN A 398 -2.28 4.19 5.46
C GLN A 398 -3.10 4.23 6.75
N THR A 399 -3.60 5.42 7.13
CA THR A 399 -4.31 5.63 8.40
C THR A 399 -5.64 6.34 8.15
N LEU A 400 -6.69 5.86 8.82
CA LEU A 400 -7.95 6.59 8.99
C LEU A 400 -7.94 7.22 10.38
N ILE A 401 -8.14 8.54 10.45
CA ILE A 401 -8.22 9.28 11.72
C ILE A 401 -9.62 9.87 11.88
N ILE A 402 -10.20 9.75 13.07
CA ILE A 402 -11.51 10.29 13.42
C ILE A 402 -11.39 11.09 14.72
N LYS A 403 -11.74 12.38 14.66
CA LYS A 403 -12.04 13.20 15.84
C LYS A 403 -13.55 13.25 16.02
N ALA A 404 -14.02 12.94 17.21
CA ALA A 404 -15.43 12.98 17.57
C ALA A 404 -15.62 13.55 18.97
N ARG A 405 -16.83 14.05 19.26
CA ARG A 405 -17.20 14.64 20.55
C ARG A 405 -18.41 13.94 21.13
N LYS A 406 -18.38 13.62 22.42
CA LYS A 406 -19.53 13.01 23.12
C LYS A 406 -20.69 14.02 23.15
N ARG A 407 -21.88 13.57 22.72
CA ARG A 407 -23.11 14.37 22.70
C ARG A 407 -23.70 14.58 24.09
#